data_AF-A0A2R7KN12-F1
#
_entry.id   AF-A0A2R7KN12-F1
#
_cell.length_a   1.000
_cell.length_b   1.000
_cell.length_c   1.000
_cell.angle_alpha   90.00
_cell.angle_beta   90.00
_cell.angle_gamma   90.00
#
_symmetry.space_group_name_H-M   'P 1'
#
loop_
_entity.id
_entity.type
_entity.pdbx_description
1 polymer ?
#
loop_
_entity_poly.entity_id
_entity_poly.type
_entity_poly.pdbx_seq_one_letter_code
_entity_poly.pdbx_strand_id
1 'polypeptide(L)' 'KLTVKEYKAALRIIPEVLDVAVNTFHNYRKIKLHDTQDIPYEKVKMLEILFGVKSGELENFSMTGEPLKALIKKGKY' A
#
# COMPACT_ATOMS: atom_id res chain seq x y z
N LYS A 1 5.99 -20.55 -6.42
CA LYS A 1 4.58 -20.94 -6.14
C LYS A 1 4.55 -21.43 -4.69
N LEU A 2 3.72 -20.84 -3.82
CA LEU A 2 3.68 -21.23 -2.40
C LEU A 2 3.00 -22.59 -2.21
N THR A 3 3.49 -23.40 -1.27
CA THR A 3 2.80 -24.59 -0.76
C THR A 3 1.59 -24.18 0.09
N VAL A 4 0.68 -25.13 0.36
CA VAL A 4 -0.48 -24.87 1.24
C VAL A 4 -0.06 -24.40 2.63
N LYS A 5 1.06 -24.91 3.15
CA LYS A 5 1.59 -24.52 4.47
C LYS A 5 2.11 -23.09 4.45
N GLU A 6 2.90 -22.73 3.44
CA GLU A 6 3.44 -21.37 3.31
C GLU A 6 2.34 -20.35 3.03
N TYR A 7 1.33 -20.70 2.23
CA TYR A 7 0.18 -19.85 1.99
C TYR A 7 -0.60 -19.57 3.29
N LYS A 8 -0.87 -20.62 4.09
CA LYS A 8 -1.51 -20.46 5.40
C LYS A 8 -0.67 -19.61 6.35
N ALA A 9 0.65 -19.79 6.35
CA ALA A 9 1.55 -18.98 7.15
C ALA A 9 1.51 -17.51 6.72
N ALA A 10 1.58 -17.22 5.43
CA ALA A 10 1.50 -15.86 4.89
C ALA A 10 0.19 -15.17 5.25
N LEU A 11 -0.95 -15.88 5.19
CA LEU A 11 -2.26 -15.34 5.60
C LEU A 11 -2.34 -14.95 7.08
N ARG A 12 -1.45 -15.48 7.93
CA ARG A 12 -1.37 -15.10 9.34
C ARG A 12 -0.32 -14.02 9.58
N ILE A 13 0.87 -14.19 9.00
CA ILE A 13 2.03 -13.32 9.24
C ILE A 13 1.82 -11.93 8.64
N ILE A 14 1.27 -11.83 7.43
CA ILE A 14 1.14 -10.52 6.75
C ILE A 14 0.20 -9.58 7.52
N PRO A 15 -1.01 -9.97 7.95
CA PRO A 15 -1.84 -9.11 8.80
C PRO A 15 -1.16 -8.68 10.11
N GLU A 16 -0.44 -9.59 10.76
CA GLU A 16 0.30 -9.31 12.00
C GLU A 16 1.40 -8.27 11.77
N VAL A 17 2.20 -8.43 10.71
CA VAL A 17 3.26 -7.46 10.35
C VAL A 17 2.67 -6.09 10.03
N LEU A 18 1.53 -6.06 9.34
CA LEU A 18 0.84 -4.82 8.98
C LEU A 18 0.09 -4.19 10.16
N ASP A 19 0.02 -4.83 11.32
CA ASP A 19 -0.80 -4.41 12.46
C ASP A 19 -2.26 -4.14 12.05
N VAL A 20 -2.86 -5.09 11.33
CA VAL A 20 -4.27 -5.05 10.92
C VAL A 20 -4.98 -6.35 11.21
N ALA A 21 -6.30 -6.28 11.41
CA ALA A 21 -7.12 -7.47 11.51
C ALA A 21 -7.06 -8.29 10.21
N VAL A 22 -7.14 -9.63 10.34
CA VAL A 22 -7.15 -10.57 9.19
C VAL A 22 -8.26 -10.21 8.19
N ASN A 23 -9.42 -9.76 8.66
CA ASN A 23 -10.52 -9.30 7.81
C ASN A 23 -10.14 -8.06 6.98
N THR A 24 -9.42 -7.10 7.58
CA THR A 24 -8.93 -5.91 6.88
C THR A 24 -7.96 -6.31 5.78
N PHE A 25 -7.03 -7.22 6.06
CA PHE A 25 -6.13 -7.76 5.04
C PHE A 25 -6.89 -8.50 3.92
N HIS A 26 -7.94 -9.24 4.25
CA HIS A 26 -8.80 -9.84 3.22
C HIS A 26 -9.54 -8.81 2.38
N ASN A 27 -9.92 -7.67 2.96
CA ASN A 27 -10.53 -6.56 2.21
C ASN A 27 -9.50 -5.92 1.27
N TYR A 28 -8.27 -5.66 1.73
CA TYR A 28 -7.19 -5.15 0.88
C TYR A 28 -6.98 -6.00 -0.38
N ARG A 29 -7.00 -7.33 -0.23
CA ARG A 29 -6.85 -8.27 -1.35
C ARG A 29 -8.02 -8.26 -2.36
N LYS A 30 -9.17 -7.68 -2.00
CA LYS A 30 -10.37 -7.61 -2.85
C LYS A 30 -10.51 -6.25 -3.56
N ILE A 31 -9.73 -5.25 -3.16
CA ILE A 31 -9.71 -3.93 -3.80
C ILE A 31 -9.28 -4.13 -5.26
N LYS A 32 -10.07 -3.56 -6.18
CA LYS A 32 -9.78 -3.57 -7.61
C LYS A 32 -9.01 -2.30 -7.99
N LEU A 33 -8.28 -2.33 -9.11
CA LEU A 33 -7.47 -1.19 -9.60
C LEU A 33 -8.25 0.13 -9.81
N HIS A 34 -9.57 0.06 -9.97
CA HIS A 34 -10.45 1.22 -10.16
C HIS A 34 -11.47 1.36 -9.04
N ASP A 35 -11.24 0.70 -7.91
CA ASP A 35 -12.08 0.89 -6.74
C ASP A 35 -11.82 2.26 -6.13
N THR A 36 -12.83 2.80 -5.47
CA THR A 36 -12.72 4.02 -4.65
C THR A 36 -12.01 3.76 -3.32
N GLN A 37 -11.98 2.50 -2.89
CA GLN A 37 -11.27 2.07 -1.70
C GLN A 37 -9.77 1.98 -1.97
N ASP A 38 -8.97 2.42 -1.00
CA ASP A 38 -7.51 2.34 -1.08
C ASP A 38 -6.93 1.68 0.18
N ILE A 39 -5.73 1.14 0.04
CA ILE A 39 -4.95 0.67 1.18
C ILE A 39 -4.22 1.89 1.74
N PRO A 40 -4.25 2.14 3.07
CA PRO A 40 -3.50 3.24 3.66
C PRO A 40 -2.03 3.21 3.23
N TYR A 41 -1.49 4.37 2.82
CA TYR A 41 -0.13 4.48 2.25
C TYR A 41 0.95 3.80 3.11
N GLU A 42 0.89 3.98 4.42
CA GLU A 42 1.79 3.30 5.37
C GLU A 42 1.81 1.78 5.17
N LYS A 43 0.63 1.16 5.03
CA LYS A 43 0.52 -0.29 4.84
C LYS A 43 1.02 -0.70 3.46
N VAL A 44 0.82 0.12 2.44
CA VAL A 44 1.43 -0.08 1.11
C VAL A 44 2.95 -0.07 1.21
N LYS A 45 3.54 0.93 1.88
CA LYS A 45 5.00 0.99 2.12
C LYS A 45 5.54 -0.23 2.85
N MET A 46 4.82 -0.73 3.85
CA MET A 46 5.20 -1.95 4.57
C MET A 46 5.14 -3.19 3.67
N LEU A 47 4.11 -3.30 2.82
CA LEU A 47 4.00 -4.37 1.82
C LEU A 47 5.15 -4.31 0.80
N GLU A 48 5.55 -3.12 0.36
CA GLU A 48 6.68 -2.96 -0.55
C GLU A 48 7.97 -3.52 0.05
N ILE A 49 8.24 -3.18 1.31
CA ILE A 49 9.38 -3.70 2.07
C ILE A 49 9.28 -5.22 2.24
N LEU A 50 8.11 -5.73 2.62
CA LEU A 50 7.89 -7.16 2.87
C LEU A 50 8.09 -8.02 1.61
N PHE A 51 7.73 -7.50 0.44
CA PHE A 51 7.91 -8.18 -0.84
C PHE A 51 9.19 -7.80 -1.57
N GLY A 52 9.99 -6.87 -1.03
CA GLY A 52 11.25 -6.42 -1.64
C GLY A 52 11.08 -5.70 -2.97
N VAL A 53 9.93 -5.05 -3.18
CA VAL A 53 9.65 -4.25 -4.38
C VAL A 53 10.06 -2.80 -4.18
N LYS A 54 10.23 -2.04 -5.27
CA LYS A 54 10.67 -0.65 -5.17
C LYS A 54 9.55 0.24 -4.64
N SER A 55 9.94 1.35 -4.01
CA SER A 55 9.01 2.38 -3.59
C SER A 55 8.20 2.90 -4.77
N GLY A 56 6.87 2.87 -4.64
CA GLY A 56 5.93 3.33 -5.67
C GLY A 56 5.47 2.23 -6.63
N GLU A 57 6.00 1.00 -6.55
CA GLU A 57 5.57 -0.08 -7.44
C GLU A 57 4.19 -0.65 -7.09
N LEU A 58 3.71 -0.38 -5.86
CA LEU A 58 2.35 -0.75 -5.45
C LEU A 58 1.36 0.44 -5.52
N GLU A 59 1.78 1.59 -6.04
CA GLU A 59 0.89 2.74 -6.22
C GLU A 59 -0.05 2.53 -7.41
N ASN A 60 -1.35 2.74 -7.20
CA ASN A 60 -2.36 2.60 -8.25
C ASN A 60 -2.45 3.82 -9.18
N PHE A 61 -1.92 4.97 -8.74
CA PHE A 61 -1.96 6.23 -9.48
C PHE A 61 -0.73 7.07 -9.16
N SER A 62 -0.24 7.82 -10.15
CA SER A 62 0.86 8.75 -9.94
C SER A 62 0.32 10.03 -9.29
N MET A 63 0.76 10.32 -8.07
CA MET A 63 0.54 11.62 -7.47
C MET A 63 1.55 12.62 -8.00
N THR A 64 1.06 13.69 -8.62
CA THR A 64 1.89 14.83 -9.02
C THR A 64 1.46 16.06 -8.24
N GLY A 65 2.43 16.91 -7.88
CA GLY A 65 2.16 18.11 -7.11
C GLY A 65 3.30 19.12 -7.25
N GLU A 66 2.96 20.39 -7.13
CA GLU A 66 3.97 21.44 -7.09
C GLU A 66 4.63 21.49 -5.70
N PRO A 67 5.97 21.57 -5.61
CA PRO A 67 6.62 21.73 -4.32
C PRO A 67 6.18 23.05 -3.68
N LEU A 68 6.03 23.07 -2.36
CA LEU A 68 5.59 24.24 -1.60
C LEU A 68 6.41 25.50 -1.94
N LYS A 69 7.72 25.36 -2.15
CA LYS A 69 8.60 26.47 -2.56
C LYS A 69 8.18 27.10 -3.89
N ALA A 70 7.71 26.31 -4.85
CA ALA A 70 7.18 26.83 -6.12
C ALA A 70 5.85 27.55 -5.92
N LEU A 71 4.97 27.02 -5.06
CA LEU A 71 3.69 27.66 -4.72
C LEU A 71 3.88 29.01 -4.03
N ILE A 72 4.80 29.09 -3.06
CA ILE A 72 5.15 30.34 -2.36
C ILE A 72 5.72 31.37 -3.35
N LYS A 73 6.61 30.95 -4.26
CA LYS A 73 7.15 31.84 -5.32
C LYS A 73 6.08 32.36 -6.28
N LYS A 74 5.00 31.60 -6.50
CA LYS A 74 3.87 31.98 -7.34
C LYS A 74 2.90 32.95 -6.66
N GLY A 75 3.13 33.34 -5.41
CA GLY A 75 2.26 34.28 -4.70
C GLY A 75 0.88 33.70 -4.37
N LYS A 76 0.71 32.38 -4.41
CA LYS A 76 -0.53 31.70 -3.99
C LYS A 76 -0.51 31.56 -2.46
N TYR A 77 -0.73 32.67 -1.77
CA TYR A 77 -0.99 32.75 -0.33
C TYR A 77 -2.14 33.71 -0.09
#